data_AF-A0A537QLC9-F1
#
_entry.id   AF-A0A537QLC9-F1
#
_cell.length_a   1.000
_cell.length_b   1.000
_cell.length_c   1.000
_cell.angle_alpha   90.00
_cell.angle_beta   90.00
_cell.angle_gamma   90.00
#
_symmetry.space_group_name_H-M   'P 1'
#
loop_
_entity.id
_entity.type
_entity.pdbx_description
1 polymer ?
#
loop_
_entity_poly.entity_id
_entity_poly.type
_entity_poly.pdbx_seq_one_letter_code
_entity_poly.pdbx_strand_id
1 'polypeptide(L)'
;MAGADHRSDRRRRGHQCYLRAVGKGKTVVWRCQERFMHDGVDGLTRGKTRPSRIPPLPAATVDRVVALTNQAPPHEATHWAAPAMAKMVGISPASVRRIWKGHGPHPHRVRSFKLSNDPKFAEKLKAVVGLYIDPPAHAVVLSLDEKSQIQALDRTQPGLPMKKGAAPP
;
A
#
# COMPACT_ATOMS: atom_id res chain seq x y z
N MET A 1 -70.74 -35.96 -0.18
CA MET A 1 -69.97 -35.15 -1.14
C MET A 1 -69.18 -34.11 -0.35
N ALA A 2 -67.88 -34.32 -0.14
CA ALA A 2 -67.00 -33.37 0.54
C ALA A 2 -65.85 -33.02 -0.40
N GLY A 3 -65.98 -31.89 -1.10
CA GLY A 3 -64.94 -31.35 -1.97
C GLY A 3 -63.87 -30.65 -1.13
N ALA A 4 -62.80 -31.37 -0.81
CA ALA A 4 -61.64 -30.78 -0.14
C ALA A 4 -60.84 -29.92 -1.13
N ASP A 5 -60.73 -28.65 -0.76
CA ASP A 5 -60.01 -27.59 -1.47
C ASP A 5 -58.51 -27.89 -1.64
N HIS A 6 -58.14 -28.46 -2.78
CA HIS A 6 -56.74 -28.77 -3.17
C HIS A 6 -55.93 -27.55 -3.64
N ARG A 7 -56.46 -26.32 -3.57
CA ARG A 7 -55.76 -25.12 -4.10
C ARG A 7 -54.85 -24.42 -3.09
N SER A 8 -54.98 -24.69 -1.80
CA SER A 8 -54.22 -24.02 -0.73
C SER A 8 -52.86 -24.69 -0.40
N ASP A 9 -52.61 -25.89 -0.92
CA ASP A 9 -51.42 -26.70 -0.61
C ASP A 9 -50.19 -26.43 -1.52
N ARG A 10 -50.40 -25.89 -2.74
CA ARG A 10 -49.28 -25.64 -3.67
C ARG A 10 -48.39 -24.45 -3.28
N ARG A 11 -48.91 -23.42 -2.61
CA ARG A 11 -48.10 -22.23 -2.25
C ARG A 11 -47.18 -22.47 -1.05
N ARG A 12 -47.54 -23.37 -0.11
CA ARG A 12 -46.72 -23.64 1.08
C ARG A 12 -45.51 -24.54 0.81
N ARG A 13 -45.57 -25.38 -0.22
CA ARG A 13 -44.46 -26.28 -0.61
C ARG A 13 -43.26 -25.57 -1.25
N GLY A 14 -43.48 -24.47 -1.99
CA GLY A 14 -42.42 -23.78 -2.74
C GLY A 14 -41.33 -23.13 -1.87
N HIS A 15 -41.71 -22.61 -0.69
CA HIS A 15 -40.75 -21.91 0.18
C HIS A 15 -39.84 -22.88 0.95
N GLN A 16 -40.35 -24.05 1.32
CA GLN A 16 -39.54 -25.05 2.05
C GLN A 16 -38.54 -25.78 1.14
N CYS A 17 -38.91 -26.11 -0.10
CA CYS A 17 -37.98 -26.74 -1.04
C CYS A 17 -36.83 -25.80 -1.46
N TYR A 18 -37.11 -24.50 -1.61
CA TYR A 18 -36.08 -23.50 -1.87
C TYR A 18 -35.08 -23.37 -0.70
N LEU A 19 -35.58 -23.31 0.55
CA LEU A 19 -34.72 -23.24 1.73
C LEU A 19 -33.79 -24.46 1.86
N ARG A 20 -34.31 -25.66 1.53
CA ARG A 20 -33.55 -26.91 1.55
C ARG A 20 -32.48 -26.96 0.46
N ALA A 21 -32.75 -26.41 -0.72
CA ALA A 21 -31.79 -26.35 -1.82
C ALA A 21 -30.64 -25.36 -1.56
N VAL A 22 -30.91 -24.22 -0.93
CA VAL A 22 -29.91 -23.16 -0.68
C VAL A 22 -29.12 -23.40 0.62
N GLY A 23 -29.63 -24.23 1.53
CA GLY A 23 -28.98 -24.54 2.81
C GLY A 23 -28.86 -23.33 3.74
N LYS A 24 -29.69 -22.30 3.54
CA LYS A 24 -29.71 -21.07 4.34
C LYS A 24 -31.06 -20.93 5.06
N GLY A 25 -31.02 -20.28 6.23
CA GLY A 25 -32.22 -20.01 7.02
C GLY A 25 -33.19 -19.04 6.33
N LYS A 26 -34.47 -19.13 6.70
CA LYS A 26 -35.57 -18.33 6.15
C LYS A 26 -35.29 -16.82 6.12
N THR A 27 -34.69 -16.30 7.19
CA THR A 27 -34.37 -14.87 7.32
C THR A 27 -33.30 -14.39 6.32
N VAL A 28 -32.34 -15.26 5.96
CA VAL A 28 -31.29 -14.94 4.98
C VAL A 28 -31.88 -14.87 3.58
N VAL A 29 -32.74 -15.83 3.23
CA VAL A 29 -33.45 -15.86 1.95
C VAL A 29 -34.36 -14.65 1.79
N TRP A 30 -35.15 -14.32 2.81
CA TRP A 30 -36.05 -13.17 2.76
C TRP A 30 -35.29 -11.85 2.56
N ARG A 31 -34.19 -11.62 3.30
CA ARG A 31 -33.32 -10.45 3.10
C ARG A 31 -32.66 -10.40 1.74
N CYS A 32 -32.33 -11.57 1.17
CA CYS A 32 -31.76 -11.69 -0.16
C CYS A 32 -32.78 -11.29 -1.24
N GLN A 33 -34.00 -11.81 -1.13
CA GLN A 33 -35.13 -11.44 -2.00
C GLN A 33 -35.47 -9.96 -1.89
N GLU A 34 -35.57 -9.42 -0.68
CA GLU A 34 -35.85 -8.00 -0.43
C GLU A 34 -34.78 -7.10 -1.09
N ARG A 35 -33.50 -7.45 -0.98
CA ARG A 35 -32.41 -6.73 -1.65
C ARG A 35 -32.48 -6.85 -3.17
N PHE A 36 -32.76 -8.04 -3.69
CA PHE A 36 -32.89 -8.24 -5.12
C PHE A 36 -34.04 -7.39 -5.70
N MET A 37 -35.15 -7.27 -4.97
CA MET A 37 -36.29 -6.46 -5.39
C MET A 37 -35.97 -4.95 -5.44
N HIS A 38 -35.05 -4.48 -4.59
CA HIS A 38 -34.68 -3.05 -4.52
C HIS A 38 -33.49 -2.69 -5.41
N ASP A 39 -32.43 -3.51 -5.39
CA ASP A 39 -31.12 -3.22 -5.99
C ASP A 39 -30.75 -4.20 -7.12
N GLY A 40 -31.63 -5.13 -7.48
CA GLY A 40 -31.38 -6.14 -8.51
C GLY A 40 -30.24 -7.11 -8.15
N VAL A 41 -29.54 -7.61 -9.17
CA VAL A 41 -28.38 -8.51 -9.01
C VAL A 41 -27.25 -7.84 -8.23
N ASP A 42 -27.10 -6.52 -8.38
CA ASP A 42 -26.14 -5.68 -7.68
C ASP A 42 -26.31 -5.67 -6.15
N GLY A 43 -27.54 -5.86 -5.67
CA GLY A 43 -27.85 -6.02 -4.25
C GLY A 43 -27.43 -7.36 -3.66
N LEU A 44 -27.15 -8.35 -4.52
CA LEU A 44 -26.71 -9.69 -4.14
C LEU A 44 -25.18 -9.81 -4.15
N THR A 45 -24.51 -9.13 -5.08
CA THR A 45 -23.04 -9.09 -5.16
C THR A 45 -22.42 -8.22 -4.08
N ARG A 46 -23.10 -7.14 -3.67
CA ARG A 46 -22.65 -6.30 -2.56
C ARG A 46 -23.11 -6.87 -1.21
N GLY A 47 -22.18 -7.52 -0.50
CA GLY A 47 -22.33 -7.69 0.94
C GLY A 47 -22.60 -6.33 1.57
N LYS A 48 -23.56 -6.21 2.52
CA LYS A 48 -23.71 -4.95 3.27
C LYS A 48 -22.44 -4.80 4.09
N THR A 49 -21.45 -4.10 3.54
CA THR A 49 -20.24 -3.71 4.25
C THR A 49 -20.73 -2.86 5.40
N ARG A 50 -20.77 -3.45 6.60
CA ARG A 50 -21.01 -2.68 7.81
C ARG A 50 -19.93 -1.60 7.81
N PRO A 51 -20.28 -0.31 7.74
CA PRO A 51 -19.27 0.74 7.81
C PRO A 51 -18.47 0.50 9.07
N SER A 52 -17.15 0.57 8.95
CA SER A 52 -16.29 0.31 10.09
C SER A 52 -16.69 1.25 11.22
N ARG A 53 -16.82 0.73 12.44
CA ARG A 53 -17.25 1.52 13.61
C ARG A 53 -16.33 2.72 13.86
N ILE A 54 -15.08 2.63 13.41
CA ILE A 54 -14.07 3.68 13.52
C ILE A 54 -13.98 4.37 12.16
N PRO A 55 -14.24 5.69 12.08
CA PRO A 55 -14.07 6.43 10.84
C PRO A 55 -12.62 6.34 10.34
N PRO A 56 -12.40 6.26 9.03
CA PRO A 56 -11.04 6.28 8.48
C PRO A 56 -10.33 7.59 8.86
N LEU A 57 -9.00 7.52 8.93
CA LEU A 57 -8.19 8.71 9.18
C LEU A 57 -8.42 9.73 8.06
N PRO A 58 -8.50 11.04 8.38
CA PRO A 58 -8.61 12.08 7.36
C PRO A 58 -7.45 11.98 6.37
N ALA A 59 -7.74 12.15 5.07
CA ALA A 59 -6.72 12.13 4.01
C ALA A 59 -5.59 13.13 4.30
N ALA A 60 -5.92 14.34 4.78
CA ALA A 60 -4.94 15.35 5.18
C ALA A 60 -3.95 14.85 6.25
N THR A 61 -4.38 14.00 7.18
CA THR A 61 -3.51 13.40 8.19
C THR A 61 -2.56 12.37 7.56
N VAL A 62 -3.07 11.59 6.61
CA VAL A 62 -2.27 10.61 5.86
C VAL A 62 -1.20 11.32 5.04
N ASP A 63 -1.58 12.36 4.30
CA ASP A 63 -0.66 13.15 3.47
C ASP A 63 0.43 13.82 4.31
N ARG A 64 0.06 14.35 5.48
CA ARG A 64 1.02 14.93 6.43
C ARG A 64 2.05 13.90 6.91
N VAL A 65 1.62 12.67 7.21
CA VAL A 65 2.55 11.58 7.60
C VAL A 65 3.49 11.23 6.47
N VAL A 66 2.99 11.13 5.23
CA VAL A 66 3.81 10.82 4.05
C VAL A 66 4.83 11.93 3.78
N ALA A 67 4.41 13.20 3.81
CA ALA A 67 5.28 14.35 3.61
C ALA A 67 6.39 14.43 4.67
N LEU A 68 6.06 14.26 5.95
CA LEU A 68 7.04 14.25 7.04
C LEU A 68 8.01 13.08 6.93
N THR A 69 7.54 11.91 6.49
CA THR A 69 8.39 10.73 6.31
C THR A 69 9.52 10.98 5.29
N ASN A 70 9.33 11.90 4.35
CA ASN A 70 10.34 12.26 3.34
C ASN A 70 11.34 13.33 3.83
N GLN A 71 11.12 13.92 4.99
CA GLN A 71 12.01 14.90 5.60
C GLN A 71 12.91 14.22 6.63
N ALA A 72 14.06 14.82 6.94
CA ALA A 72 14.89 14.34 8.04
C ALA A 72 14.13 14.48 9.37
N PRO A 73 14.17 13.48 10.25
CA PRO A 73 13.60 13.64 11.59
C PRO A 73 14.32 14.76 12.34
N PRO A 74 13.62 15.58 13.14
CA PRO A 74 14.24 16.67 13.90
C PRO A 74 15.00 16.20 15.15
N HIS A 75 15.03 14.88 15.42
CA HIS A 75 15.81 14.28 16.51
C HIS A 75 17.07 13.67 15.91
N GLU A 76 18.10 13.42 16.72
CA GLU A 76 19.39 12.80 16.35
C GLU A 76 19.24 11.32 15.91
N ALA A 77 18.27 11.02 15.06
CA ALA A 77 18.01 9.71 14.49
C ALA A 77 18.13 9.77 12.97
N THR A 78 18.86 8.81 12.43
CA THR A 78 19.07 8.65 10.99
C THR A 78 17.77 8.35 10.23
N HIS A 79 16.73 7.83 10.91
CA HIS A 79 15.46 7.44 10.29
C HIS A 79 14.24 7.71 11.19
N TRP A 80 13.08 7.90 10.57
CA TRP A 80 11.81 7.99 11.29
C TRP A 80 11.44 6.68 11.97
N ALA A 81 11.36 6.69 13.30
CA ALA A 81 10.71 5.64 14.07
C ALA A 81 9.18 5.86 14.11
N ALA A 82 8.40 4.79 13.99
CA ALA A 82 6.93 4.87 14.04
C ALA A 82 6.37 5.53 15.32
N PRO A 83 6.93 5.30 16.53
CA PRO A 83 6.51 6.00 17.74
C PRO A 83 6.82 7.51 17.71
N ALA A 84 7.94 7.91 17.12
CA ALA A 84 8.32 9.31 17.00
C ALA A 84 7.38 10.06 16.04
N MET A 85 7.09 9.47 14.88
CA MET A 85 6.13 10.00 13.92
C MET A 85 4.72 10.11 14.52
N ALA A 86 4.30 9.09 15.28
CA ALA A 86 3.03 9.07 15.99
C ALA A 86 2.89 10.24 16.99
N LYS A 87 3.93 10.49 17.80
CA LYS A 87 3.95 11.60 18.77
C LYS A 87 3.88 12.96 18.08
N MET A 88 4.52 13.11 16.93
CA MET A 88 4.55 14.37 16.19
C MET A 88 3.22 14.72 15.51
N VAL A 89 2.56 13.72 14.92
CA VAL A 89 1.30 13.92 14.18
C VAL A 89 0.07 13.78 15.08
N GLY A 90 0.21 13.17 16.26
CA GLY A 90 -0.89 12.96 17.21
C GLY A 90 -1.76 11.76 16.86
N ILE A 91 -1.19 10.72 16.26
CA ILE A 91 -1.91 9.48 15.87
C ILE A 91 -1.28 8.25 16.53
N SER A 92 -1.99 7.12 16.53
CA SER A 92 -1.44 5.89 17.10
C SER A 92 -0.26 5.35 16.25
N PRO A 93 0.75 4.71 16.87
CA PRO A 93 1.84 4.06 16.12
C PRO A 93 1.35 2.97 15.17
N ALA A 94 0.23 2.30 15.47
CA ALA A 94 -0.38 1.32 14.58
C ALA A 94 -0.94 1.96 13.31
N SER A 95 -1.56 3.14 13.43
CA SER A 95 -2.04 3.93 12.29
C SER A 95 -0.89 4.38 11.39
N VAL A 96 0.22 4.85 11.95
CA VAL A 96 1.44 5.19 11.19
C VAL A 96 1.93 3.99 10.38
N ARG A 97 2.08 2.82 11.02
CA ARG A 97 2.52 1.59 10.33
C ARG A 97 1.55 1.18 9.21
N ARG A 98 0.24 1.35 9.42
CA ARG A 98 -0.77 1.06 8.40
C ARG A 98 -0.66 2.01 7.21
N ILE A 99 -0.43 3.30 7.47
CA ILE A 99 -0.18 4.30 6.42
C ILE A 99 1.09 3.94 5.64
N TRP A 100 2.20 3.64 6.33
CA TRP A 100 3.44 3.23 5.66
C TRP A 100 3.28 1.95 4.83
N LYS A 101 2.54 0.96 5.33
CA LYS A 101 2.25 -0.28 4.58
C LYS A 101 1.39 -0.02 3.34
N GLY A 102 0.45 0.92 3.41
CA GLY A 102 -0.46 1.25 2.30
C GLY A 102 0.16 2.16 1.23
N HIS A 103 1.01 3.11 1.64
CA HIS A 103 1.61 4.10 0.73
C HIS A 103 3.03 3.74 0.30
N GLY A 104 3.64 2.71 0.89
CA GLY A 104 4.97 2.25 0.55
C GLY A 104 6.19 3.06 1.02
N PRO A 105 6.12 4.15 1.82
CA PRO A 105 7.34 4.73 2.36
C PRO A 105 7.90 3.73 3.38
N HIS A 106 9.08 3.20 3.08
CA HIS A 106 9.85 2.37 4.00
C HIS A 106 10.99 3.25 4.51
N PRO A 107 10.86 3.94 5.67
CA PRO A 107 11.86 4.90 6.15
C PRO A 107 13.28 4.30 6.23
N HIS A 108 13.36 2.99 6.49
CA HIS A 108 14.60 2.21 6.57
C HIS A 108 15.14 1.71 5.21
N ARG A 109 14.39 1.91 4.10
CA ARG A 109 14.80 1.58 2.73
C ARG A 109 14.83 2.79 1.81
N VAL A 110 14.44 3.98 2.27
CA VAL A 110 14.71 5.21 1.54
C VAL A 110 16.22 5.39 1.54
N ARG A 111 16.89 4.85 0.51
CA ARG A 111 18.19 5.36 0.11
C ARG A 111 17.96 6.85 -0.09
N SER A 112 18.70 7.67 0.63
CA SER A 112 18.71 9.12 0.42
C SER A 112 18.95 9.36 -1.06
N PHE A 113 17.86 9.57 -1.82
CA PHE A 113 17.98 10.05 -3.17
C PHE A 113 18.42 11.48 -2.98
N LYS A 114 19.71 11.75 -3.21
CA LYS A 114 20.25 13.11 -3.23
C LYS A 114 19.62 13.82 -4.42
N LEU A 115 18.37 14.23 -4.29
CA LEU A 115 17.75 15.16 -5.19
C LEU A 115 18.41 16.51 -4.89
N SER A 116 19.18 17.01 -5.83
CA SER A 116 19.69 18.38 -5.74
C SER A 116 18.49 19.32 -5.69
N ASN A 117 18.43 20.19 -4.67
CA ASN A 117 17.37 21.17 -4.52
C ASN A 117 17.58 22.41 -5.43
N ASP A 118 18.23 22.20 -6.57
CA ASP A 118 18.49 23.23 -7.58
C ASP A 118 17.20 23.47 -8.37
N PRO A 119 16.65 24.70 -8.40
CA PRO A 119 15.47 25.04 -9.19
C PRO A 119 15.59 24.67 -10.68
N LYS A 120 16.82 24.59 -11.21
CA LYS A 120 17.12 24.20 -12.60
C LYS A 120 17.55 22.74 -12.77
N PHE A 121 17.42 21.91 -11.75
CA PHE A 121 17.85 20.51 -11.79
C PHE A 121 17.26 19.73 -12.97
N ALA A 122 15.96 19.92 -13.24
CA ALA A 122 15.28 19.22 -14.33
C ALA A 122 15.84 19.61 -15.71
N GLU A 123 16.20 20.87 -15.91
CA GLU A 123 16.80 21.36 -17.17
C GLU A 123 18.20 20.78 -17.36
N LYS A 124 19.03 20.81 -16.31
CA LYS A 124 20.38 20.23 -16.32
C LYS A 124 20.36 18.73 -16.55
N LEU A 125 19.45 18.02 -15.89
CA LEU A 125 19.27 16.58 -16.06
C LEU A 125 18.89 16.25 -17.51
N LYS A 126 17.94 16.98 -18.09
CA LYS A 126 17.56 16.82 -19.50
C LYS A 126 18.71 17.09 -20.45
N ALA A 127 19.55 18.10 -20.18
CA ALA A 127 20.73 18.38 -20.99
C ALA A 127 21.76 17.23 -20.93
N VAL A 128 22.03 16.68 -19.74
CA VAL A 128 22.94 15.54 -19.58
C VAL A 128 22.39 14.28 -20.23
N VAL A 129 21.10 13.97 -20.05
CA VAL A 129 20.47 12.81 -20.69
C VAL A 129 20.40 13.00 -22.22
N GLY A 130 20.16 14.22 -22.69
CA GLY A 130 20.18 14.58 -24.10
C GLY A 130 21.53 14.25 -24.76
N LEU A 131 22.64 14.45 -24.04
CA LEU A 131 23.98 14.09 -24.50
C LEU A 131 24.17 12.58 -24.74
N TYR A 132 23.39 11.73 -24.07
CA TYR A 132 23.42 10.27 -24.26
C TYR A 132 22.43 9.79 -25.34
N ILE A 133 21.35 10.52 -25.58
CA ILE A 133 20.30 10.13 -26.54
C ILE A 133 20.61 10.64 -27.95
N ASP A 134 21.12 11.87 -28.06
CA ASP A 134 21.47 12.51 -29.33
C ASP A 134 22.82 13.23 -29.18
N PRO A 135 23.94 12.47 -29.17
CA PRO A 135 25.26 13.07 -28.99
C PRO A 135 25.63 13.92 -30.22
N PRO A 136 26.02 15.20 -30.03
CA PRO A 136 26.48 16.01 -31.14
C PRO A 136 27.77 15.43 -31.74
N ALA A 137 28.01 15.69 -33.02
CA ALA A 137 29.19 15.18 -33.73
C ALA A 137 30.48 15.55 -32.98
N HIS A 138 31.32 14.54 -32.72
CA HIS A 138 32.57 14.64 -31.96
C HIS A 138 32.45 14.96 -30.45
N ALA A 139 31.30 14.70 -29.82
CA ALA A 139 31.17 14.85 -28.37
C ALA A 139 31.93 13.77 -27.59
N VAL A 140 32.71 14.19 -26.59
CA VAL A 140 33.35 13.31 -25.61
C VAL A 140 32.73 13.59 -24.25
N VAL A 141 32.10 12.58 -23.64
CA VAL A 141 31.52 12.69 -22.30
C VAL A 141 32.50 12.13 -21.28
N LEU A 142 33.03 12.99 -20.42
CA LEU A 142 33.90 12.60 -19.31
C LEU A 142 33.10 12.60 -18.01
N SER A 143 32.84 11.40 -17.48
CA SER A 143 32.16 11.22 -16.20
C SER A 143 33.18 10.95 -15.11
N LEU A 144 33.31 11.88 -14.16
CA LEU A 144 34.15 11.76 -12.98
C LEU A 144 33.24 11.66 -11.76
N ASP A 145 33.15 10.46 -11.17
CA ASP A 145 32.44 10.23 -9.91
C ASP A 145 33.47 9.95 -8.82
N GLU A 146 33.58 10.84 -7.85
CA GLU A 146 34.37 10.56 -6.66
C GLU A 146 33.55 9.67 -5.72
N LYS A 147 33.78 8.38 -5.85
CA LYS A 147 33.21 7.37 -4.97
C LYS A 147 34.12 7.21 -3.76
N SER A 148 33.75 7.78 -2.62
CA SER A 148 34.54 7.80 -1.37
C SER A 148 34.80 6.42 -0.72
N GLN A 149 34.62 5.30 -1.45
CA GLN A 149 34.81 3.93 -0.94
C GLN A 149 35.19 2.88 -2.01
N ILE A 150 35.55 3.29 -3.24
CA ILE A 150 36.24 2.38 -4.18
C ILE A 150 37.69 2.83 -4.26
N GLN A 151 38.54 2.21 -3.44
CA GLN A 151 39.97 2.21 -3.71
C GLN A 151 40.22 1.34 -4.95
N ALA A 152 40.94 1.86 -5.94
CA ALA A 152 41.61 1.06 -6.96
C ALA A 152 42.76 0.28 -6.28
N LEU A 153 42.41 -0.72 -5.48
CA LEU A 153 43.35 -1.70 -4.99
C LEU A 153 43.14 -2.95 -5.84
N ASP A 154 44.02 -3.14 -6.82
CA ASP A 154 44.22 -4.46 -7.39
C ASP A 154 44.73 -5.36 -6.25
N ARG A 155 43.90 -6.29 -5.78
CA ARG A 155 44.21 -7.11 -4.62
C ARG A 155 44.94 -8.37 -5.06
N THR A 156 46.26 -8.35 -5.04
CA THR A 156 47.11 -9.55 -5.10
C THR A 156 47.19 -10.29 -3.76
N GLN A 157 46.17 -10.21 -2.90
CA GLN A 157 46.09 -11.04 -1.70
C GLN A 157 44.72 -11.72 -1.60
N PRO A 158 44.69 -13.07 -1.56
CA PRO A 158 43.46 -13.79 -1.30
C PRO A 158 42.96 -13.44 0.11
N GLY A 159 41.67 -13.06 0.20
CA GLY A 159 41.05 -12.69 1.46
C GLY A 159 41.12 -13.83 2.48
N LEU A 160 41.46 -13.49 3.72
CA LEU A 160 41.44 -14.46 4.82
C LEU A 160 40.03 -15.03 5.02
N PRO A 161 39.89 -16.32 5.35
CA PRO A 161 38.59 -16.94 5.56
C PRO A 161 37.86 -16.30 6.75
N MET A 162 36.61 -15.91 6.53
CA MET A 162 35.74 -15.32 7.55
C MET A 162 35.46 -16.32 8.70
N LYS A 163 35.72 -15.90 9.95
CA LYS A 163 35.25 -16.60 11.14
C LYS A 163 33.76 -16.35 11.36
N LYS A 164 33.00 -17.43 11.60
CA LYS A 164 31.56 -17.41 11.86
C LYS A 164 31.28 -16.74 13.21
N GLY A 165 30.57 -15.61 13.24
CA GLY A 165 30.03 -15.03 14.48
C GLY A 165 30.06 -13.51 14.66
N ALA A 166 30.66 -12.73 13.76
CA ALA A 166 30.64 -11.26 13.87
C ALA A 166 29.51 -10.65 13.02
N ALA A 167 28.57 -9.96 13.66
CA ALA A 167 27.57 -9.13 12.99
C ALA A 167 28.17 -7.74 12.66
N PRO A 168 27.92 -7.17 11.46
CA PRO A 168 28.49 -5.87 11.10
C PRO A 168 27.72 -4.72 11.77
N PRO A 169 28.38 -3.58 12.04
CA PRO A 169 27.76 -2.36 12.60
C PRO A 169 26.77 -1.69 11.65
#